data_AF-A0AAN8UNB2-F1
#
_entry.id   AF-A0AAN8UNB2-F1
#
_cell.length_a   1.000
_cell.length_b   1.000
_cell.length_c   1.000
_cell.angle_alpha   90.00
_cell.angle_beta   90.00
_cell.angle_gamma   90.00
#
_symmetry.space_group_name_H-M   'P 1'
#
loop_
_entity.id
_entity.type
_entity.pdbx_description
1 polymer ?
#
loop_
_entity_poly.entity_id
_entity_poly.type
_entity_poly.pdbx_seq_one_letter_code
_entity_poly.pdbx_strand_id
1 'polypeptide(L)'
;MEAGPKNKPTPINLAQQTYWNSAGLNSGTVFEHLVQSWASHIIPVDQNSIPTGEIMAIKDTVFDFTSEKKIRSSIHEVPGLGFDHNYVLDSGEEKSGLKHAAKEKDPASGGLLDLWTDAPGMQFYTAN
;
A
#
# COMPACT_ATOMS: atom_id res chain seq x y z
N MET A 1 3.91 18.90 -4.18
CA MET A 1 5.19 19.14 -3.47
C MET A 1 6.27 19.06 -4.53
N GLU A 2 7.13 20.06 -4.65
CA GLU A 2 8.21 20.08 -5.63
C GLU A 2 9.55 20.19 -4.91
N ALA A 3 10.55 19.43 -5.35
CA ALA A 3 11.91 19.57 -4.86
C ALA A 3 12.89 19.37 -6.03
N GLY A 4 13.89 20.26 -6.11
CA GLY A 4 14.86 20.32 -7.20
C GLY A 4 16.29 20.33 -6.67
N PRO A 5 17.20 19.47 -7.19
CA PRO A 5 18.59 19.50 -6.81
C PRO A 5 19.25 20.77 -7.35
N LYS A 6 19.98 21.49 -6.50
CA LYS A 6 20.63 22.75 -6.89
C LYS A 6 21.94 22.49 -7.65
N ASN A 7 22.91 21.87 -6.97
CA ASN A 7 24.31 21.81 -7.43
C ASN A 7 24.95 20.43 -7.28
N LYS A 8 24.24 19.43 -6.73
CA LYS A 8 24.79 18.11 -6.40
C LYS A 8 23.74 17.02 -6.61
N PRO A 9 24.14 15.82 -7.07
CA PRO A 9 23.28 14.64 -7.06
C PRO A 9 22.71 14.44 -5.65
N THR A 10 21.38 14.32 -5.56
CA THR A 10 20.66 14.16 -4.29
C THR A 10 19.53 13.17 -4.51
N PRO A 11 19.41 12.11 -3.70
CA PRO A 11 18.25 11.21 -3.78
C PRO A 11 16.99 11.96 -3.33
N ILE A 12 15.89 11.73 -4.04
CA ILE A 12 14.57 12.29 -3.73
C ILE A 12 13.52 11.19 -3.90
N ASN A 13 12.64 11.06 -2.91
CA ASN A 13 11.46 10.20 -2.98
C ASN A 13 10.33 10.92 -2.24
N LEU A 14 9.34 11.43 -2.97
CA LEU A 14 8.22 12.18 -2.41
C LEU A 14 7.00 11.26 -2.29
N ALA A 15 6.33 11.32 -1.15
CA ALA A 15 5.11 10.58 -0.91
C ALA A 15 4.09 11.44 -0.15
N GLN A 16 2.86 10.97 -0.13
CA GLN A 16 1.76 11.57 0.60
C GLN A 16 1.39 10.61 1.74
N GLN A 17 1.32 11.11 2.98
CA GLN A 17 1.06 10.31 4.18
C GLN A 17 -0.31 10.63 4.79
N THR A 18 -1.39 10.56 4.01
CA THR A 18 -2.77 10.65 4.52
C THR A 18 -3.20 9.30 5.04
N TYR A 19 -3.86 9.32 6.20
CA TYR A 19 -4.58 8.19 6.74
C TYR A 19 -6.00 8.22 6.18
N TRP A 20 -6.38 7.14 5.50
CA TRP A 20 -7.68 7.01 4.87
C TRP A 20 -8.59 6.10 5.68
N ASN A 21 -9.85 6.50 5.79
CA ASN A 21 -10.93 5.64 6.24
C ASN A 21 -12.15 5.99 5.38
N SER A 22 -12.44 5.13 4.39
CA SER A 22 -13.54 5.32 3.43
C SER A 22 -14.93 5.30 4.08
N ALA A 23 -15.07 4.77 5.29
CA ALA A 23 -16.30 4.87 6.10
C ALA A 23 -16.45 6.24 6.80
N GLY A 24 -15.44 7.10 6.74
CA GLY A 24 -15.45 8.47 7.26
C GLY A 24 -14.68 8.67 8.56
N LEU A 25 -14.43 9.94 8.91
CA LEU A 25 -13.81 10.31 10.18
C LEU A 25 -14.71 9.87 11.35
N ASN A 26 -14.15 9.14 12.32
CA ASN A 26 -14.84 8.55 13.48
C ASN A 26 -15.64 7.25 13.23
N SER A 27 -15.48 6.59 12.08
CA SER A 27 -16.09 5.27 11.82
C SER A 27 -15.39 4.11 12.54
N GLY A 28 -14.25 4.38 13.19
CA GLY A 28 -13.47 3.38 13.94
C GLY A 28 -12.36 2.76 13.09
N THR A 29 -12.20 1.44 13.18
CA THR A 29 -11.10 0.68 12.56
C THR A 29 -11.37 0.35 11.10
N VAL A 30 -10.33 0.21 10.29
CA VAL A 30 -10.43 -0.22 8.88
C VAL A 30 -10.52 -1.74 8.67
N PHE A 31 -10.66 -2.54 9.73
CA PHE A 31 -10.56 -4.01 9.64
C PHE A 31 -11.54 -4.65 8.65
N GLU A 32 -12.75 -4.10 8.52
CA GLU A 32 -13.76 -4.62 7.61
C GLU A 32 -13.64 -4.07 6.18
N HIS A 33 -12.69 -3.16 5.94
CA HIS A 33 -12.43 -2.61 4.62
C HIS A 33 -11.83 -3.68 3.73
N LEU A 34 -12.24 -3.64 2.47
CA LEU A 34 -11.81 -4.53 1.41
C LEU A 34 -10.72 -3.83 0.61
N VAL A 35 -9.56 -4.48 0.50
CA VAL A 35 -8.38 -3.96 -0.21
C VAL A 35 -8.06 -4.87 -1.38
N GLN A 36 -7.66 -4.27 -2.49
CA GLN A 36 -7.02 -4.91 -3.63
C GLN A 36 -5.80 -4.08 -4.05
N SER A 37 -4.70 -4.72 -4.40
CA SER A 37 -3.48 -4.09 -4.92
C SER A 37 -3.04 -4.72 -6.24
N TRP A 38 -2.58 -3.90 -7.18
CA TRP A 38 -1.94 -4.36 -8.42
C TRP A 38 -0.43 -4.45 -8.23
N ALA A 39 -0.04 -5.36 -7.34
CA ALA A 39 1.33 -5.65 -6.99
C ALA A 39 1.49 -7.15 -6.80
N SER A 40 2.57 -7.71 -7.31
CA SER A 40 2.89 -9.14 -7.20
C SER A 40 4.00 -9.42 -6.19
N HIS A 41 4.67 -8.37 -5.69
CA HIS A 41 5.79 -8.46 -4.77
C HIS A 41 5.72 -7.39 -3.66
N ILE A 42 6.39 -7.67 -2.55
CA ILE A 42 6.72 -6.67 -1.51
C ILE A 42 8.24 -6.58 -1.33
N ILE A 43 8.66 -5.54 -0.62
CA ILE A 43 10.00 -5.45 -0.03
C ILE A 43 9.89 -5.86 1.45
N PRO A 44 10.36 -7.06 1.84
CA PRO A 44 10.36 -7.50 3.23
C PRO A 44 11.29 -6.63 4.07
N VAL A 45 10.93 -6.45 5.33
CA VAL A 45 11.70 -5.69 6.31
C VAL A 45 12.23 -6.58 7.42
N ASP A 46 13.33 -6.16 8.05
CA ASP A 46 13.84 -6.79 9.26
C ASP A 46 13.11 -6.29 10.53
N GLN A 47 13.54 -6.77 11.69
CA GLN A 47 13.00 -6.38 13.00
C GLN A 47 13.11 -4.88 13.35
N ASN A 48 13.89 -4.11 12.59
CA ASN A 48 14.04 -2.67 12.75
C ASN A 48 13.28 -1.88 11.66
N SER A 49 12.40 -2.56 10.91
CA SER A 49 11.69 -2.03 9.75
C SER A 49 12.61 -1.58 8.61
N ILE A 50 13.81 -2.15 8.50
CA ILE A 50 14.74 -1.86 7.41
C ILE A 50 14.51 -2.85 6.26
N PRO A 51 14.37 -2.37 5.00
CA PRO A 51 14.31 -3.24 3.83
C PRO A 51 15.49 -4.21 3.78
N THR A 52 15.19 -5.50 3.65
CA THR A 52 16.19 -6.58 3.57
C THR A 52 16.99 -6.58 2.26
N GLY A 53 16.47 -5.90 1.23
CA GLY A 53 16.96 -5.94 -0.14
C GLY A 53 16.34 -7.04 -1.01
N GLU A 54 15.54 -7.93 -0.42
CA GLU A 54 14.76 -8.92 -1.15
C GLU A 54 13.54 -8.27 -1.84
N ILE A 55 13.15 -8.82 -2.98
CA ILE A 55 11.87 -8.57 -3.64
C ILE A 55 11.09 -9.89 -3.57
N MET A 56 10.17 -10.00 -2.61
CA MET A 56 9.47 -11.24 -2.28
C MET A 56 8.12 -11.30 -3.00
N ALA A 57 7.83 -12.41 -3.69
CA ALA A 57 6.52 -12.64 -4.29
C ALA A 57 5.44 -12.81 -3.22
N ILE A 58 4.28 -12.18 -3.40
CA ILE A 58 3.21 -12.19 -2.39
C ILE A 58 2.20 -13.32 -2.54
N LYS A 59 2.20 -14.01 -3.69
CA LYS A 59 1.20 -15.05 -3.97
C LYS A 59 1.22 -16.12 -2.87
N ASP A 60 0.04 -16.49 -2.39
CA ASP A 60 -0.15 -17.49 -1.33
C ASP A 60 0.47 -17.07 0.03
N THR A 61 0.69 -15.77 0.25
CA THR A 61 1.16 -15.21 1.53
C THR A 61 0.11 -14.31 2.19
N VAL A 62 0.36 -13.89 3.43
CA VAL A 62 -0.49 -12.92 4.17
C VAL A 62 -0.57 -11.55 3.47
N PHE A 63 0.40 -11.25 2.60
CA PHE A 63 0.51 -10.01 1.84
C PHE A 63 -0.27 -10.03 0.53
N ASP A 64 -0.87 -11.15 0.13
CA ASP A 64 -1.60 -11.28 -1.13
C ASP A 64 -2.93 -10.50 -1.10
N PHE A 65 -2.91 -9.32 -1.74
CA PHE A 65 -4.08 -8.52 -2.07
C PHE A 65 -4.29 -8.41 -3.58
N THR A 66 -3.77 -9.35 -4.38
CA THR A 66 -4.00 -9.35 -5.85
C THR A 66 -5.48 -9.50 -6.21
N SER A 67 -6.26 -10.05 -5.28
CA SER A 67 -7.72 -10.05 -5.28
C SER A 67 -8.26 -9.36 -4.04
N GLU A 68 -9.51 -8.89 -4.13
CA GLU A 68 -10.14 -8.14 -3.05
C GLU A 68 -10.27 -8.98 -1.77
N LYS A 69 -9.70 -8.47 -0.67
CA LYS A 69 -9.63 -9.17 0.62
C LYS A 69 -9.83 -8.20 1.78
N LYS A 70 -10.49 -8.65 2.85
CA LYS A 70 -10.64 -7.87 4.08
C LYS A 70 -9.32 -7.73 4.81
N ILE A 71 -9.00 -6.54 5.31
CA ILE A 71 -7.80 -6.32 6.13
C ILE A 71 -7.75 -7.29 7.32
N ARG A 72 -8.87 -7.47 8.01
CA ARG A 72 -8.98 -8.37 9.18
C ARG A 72 -8.57 -9.82 8.91
N SER A 73 -8.73 -10.28 7.68
CA SER A 73 -8.56 -11.70 7.35
C SER A 73 -7.11 -12.19 7.35
N SER A 74 -6.13 -11.28 7.34
CA SER A 74 -4.71 -11.64 7.45
C SER A 74 -3.88 -10.74 8.35
N ILE A 75 -4.40 -9.60 8.84
CA ILE A 75 -3.62 -8.65 9.65
C ILE A 75 -2.97 -9.27 10.89
N HIS A 76 -3.61 -10.26 11.52
CA HIS A 76 -3.09 -10.94 12.72
C HIS A 76 -1.96 -11.94 12.42
N GLU A 77 -1.80 -12.33 11.16
CA GLU A 77 -0.74 -13.25 10.71
C GLU A 77 0.49 -12.51 10.20
N VAL A 78 0.40 -11.18 10.04
CA VAL A 78 1.53 -10.35 9.64
C VAL A 78 2.53 -10.29 10.80
N PRO A 79 3.81 -10.59 10.58
CA PRO A 79 4.84 -10.38 11.59
C PRO A 79 4.83 -8.91 12.07
N GLY A 80 4.62 -8.70 13.37
CA GLY A 80 4.51 -7.36 13.98
C GLY A 80 3.09 -7.01 14.38
N LEU A 81 2.70 -5.74 14.18
CA LEU A 81 1.42 -5.17 14.62
C LEU A 81 0.40 -4.96 13.49
N GLY A 82 0.80 -5.24 12.25
CA GLY A 82 -0.04 -5.15 11.06
C GLY A 82 0.79 -4.87 9.81
N PHE A 83 0.15 -4.42 8.73
CA PHE A 83 0.85 -4.14 7.48
C PHE A 83 1.65 -2.84 7.59
N ASP A 84 2.94 -2.93 7.25
CA ASP A 84 3.83 -1.78 7.04
C ASP A 84 4.91 -2.14 6.00
N HIS A 85 4.48 -2.41 4.77
CA HIS A 85 5.37 -2.91 3.72
C HIS A 85 5.22 -2.11 2.41
N ASN A 86 6.33 -1.96 1.69
CA ASN A 86 6.32 -1.41 0.35
C ASN A 86 5.92 -2.51 -0.64
N TYR A 87 4.75 -2.36 -1.25
CA TYR A 87 4.30 -3.16 -2.38
C TYR A 87 4.97 -2.65 -3.66
N VAL A 88 5.54 -3.57 -4.43
CA VAL A 88 6.16 -3.28 -5.73
C VAL A 88 5.06 -3.32 -6.77
N LEU A 89 4.71 -2.15 -7.32
CA LEU A 89 3.57 -2.03 -8.23
C LEU A 89 3.89 -2.66 -9.59
N ASP A 90 2.96 -3.48 -10.06
CA ASP A 90 3.05 -4.07 -11.38
C ASP A 90 2.71 -3.03 -12.46
N SER A 91 3.11 -3.27 -13.70
CA SER A 91 2.69 -2.47 -14.86
C SER A 91 1.26 -2.83 -15.29
N GLY A 92 0.30 -2.65 -14.37
CA GLY A 92 -1.13 -2.95 -14.55
C GLY A 92 -1.85 -1.99 -15.50
N GLU A 93 -3.16 -1.79 -15.27
CA GLU A 93 -3.95 -0.83 -16.05
C GLU A 93 -3.30 0.56 -15.99
N GLU A 94 -3.12 1.19 -17.15
CA GLU A 94 -2.47 2.50 -17.27
C GLU A 94 -3.45 3.54 -17.81
N LYS A 95 -3.51 4.69 -17.15
CA LYS A 95 -4.34 5.82 -17.53
C LYS A 95 -3.53 7.10 -17.45
N SER A 96 -3.30 7.72 -18.60
CA SER A 96 -2.57 9.00 -18.70
C SER A 96 -1.18 8.98 -18.02
N GLY A 97 -0.45 7.88 -18.15
CA GLY A 97 0.88 7.70 -17.53
C GLY A 97 0.85 7.30 -16.05
N LEU A 98 -0.33 7.09 -15.46
CA LEU A 98 -0.50 6.57 -14.11
C LEU A 98 -0.90 5.10 -14.17
N LYS A 99 -0.35 4.30 -13.25
CA LYS A 99 -0.69 2.90 -13.06
C LYS A 99 -1.68 2.75 -11.91
N HIS A 100 -2.62 1.83 -12.05
CA HIS A 100 -3.54 1.49 -10.97
C HIS A 100 -2.76 0.81 -9.84
N ALA A 101 -2.75 1.39 -8.65
CA ALA A 101 -1.93 0.91 -7.54
C ALA A 101 -2.73 0.05 -6.56
N ALA A 102 -3.86 0.59 -6.10
CA ALA A 102 -4.69 -0.07 -5.11
C ALA A 102 -6.12 0.48 -5.14
N LYS A 103 -7.01 -0.32 -4.59
CA LYS A 103 -8.40 0.02 -4.34
C LYS A 103 -8.74 -0.38 -2.91
N GLU A 104 -9.39 0.52 -2.19
CA GLU A 104 -9.89 0.27 -0.84
C GLU A 104 -11.35 0.70 -0.79
N LYS A 105 -12.22 -0.15 -0.26
CA LYS A 105 -13.63 0.19 -0.07
C LYS A 105 -14.15 -0.28 1.28
N ASP A 106 -15.05 0.51 1.85
CA ASP A 106 -15.87 0.08 2.97
C ASP A 106 -17.22 -0.43 2.43
N PRO A 107 -17.53 -1.73 2.56
CA PRO A 107 -18.79 -2.28 2.06
C PRO A 107 -20.03 -1.74 2.79
N ALA A 108 -19.90 -1.23 4.03
CA ALA A 108 -21.04 -0.76 4.82
C ALA A 108 -21.53 0.63 4.38
N SER A 109 -20.60 1.58 4.20
CA SER A 109 -20.91 2.95 3.74
C SER A 109 -20.93 3.07 2.21
N GLY A 110 -20.26 2.17 1.50
CA GLY A 110 -20.02 2.27 0.06
C GLY A 110 -18.89 3.23 -0.33
N GLY A 111 -18.16 3.77 0.65
CA GLY A 111 -16.98 4.61 0.41
C GLY A 111 -15.90 3.87 -0.37
N LEU A 112 -15.22 4.59 -1.25
CA LEU A 112 -14.21 4.05 -2.16
C LEU A 112 -13.02 4.99 -2.30
N LEU A 113 -11.82 4.46 -2.08
CA LEU A 113 -10.55 5.04 -2.50
C LEU A 113 -10.02 4.24 -3.68
N ASP A 114 -9.76 4.93 -4.79
CA ASP A 114 -9.18 4.35 -6.01
C ASP A 114 -7.87 5.08 -6.34
N LEU A 115 -6.74 4.40 -6.15
CA LEU A 115 -5.40 5.01 -6.15
C LEU A 115 -4.64 4.71 -7.44
N TRP A 116 -4.20 5.76 -8.11
CA TRP A 116 -3.40 5.70 -9.34
C TRP A 116 -2.11 6.51 -9.15
N THR A 117 -0.97 5.99 -9.63
CA THR A 117 0.34 6.61 -9.41
C THR A 117 1.34 6.28 -10.52
N ASP A 118 2.32 7.16 -10.72
CA ASP A 118 3.53 6.92 -11.53
C ASP A 118 4.71 6.38 -10.70
N ALA A 119 4.54 6.25 -9.38
CA ALA A 119 5.55 5.69 -8.48
C ALA A 119 5.78 4.19 -8.75
N PRO A 120 7.00 3.68 -8.50
CA PRO A 120 7.31 2.25 -8.68
C PRO A 120 6.74 1.35 -7.56
N GLY A 121 6.30 1.95 -6.45
CA GLY A 121 5.85 1.23 -5.27
C GLY A 121 4.85 2.02 -4.45
N MET A 122 4.16 1.31 -3.55
CA MET A 122 3.19 1.87 -2.62
C MET A 122 3.44 1.30 -1.22
N GLN A 123 3.59 2.18 -0.23
CA GLN A 123 3.60 1.75 1.17
C GLN A 123 2.17 1.45 1.61
N PHE A 124 1.89 0.20 2.01
CA PHE A 124 0.63 -0.16 2.66
C PHE A 124 0.84 -0.23 4.17
N TYR A 125 0.24 0.73 4.88
CA TYR A 125 0.38 0.90 6.32
C TYR A 125 -0.98 0.95 7.02
N THR A 126 -1.18 0.11 8.04
CA THR A 126 -2.47 -0.04 8.76
C THR A 126 -2.55 0.68 10.11
N ALA A 127 -1.69 1.67 10.37
CA ALA A 127 -1.71 2.46 11.62
C ALA A 127 -1.55 1.59 12.89
N ASN A 128 -0.53 0.73 12.83
CA ASN A 128 -0.19 -0.30 13.81
C ASN A 128 0.09 0.22 15.24
#